data_AF-F4PVF8-F1
#
_entry.id   AF-F4PVF8-F1
#
_cell.length_a   1.000
_cell.length_b   1.000
_cell.length_c   1.000
_cell.angle_alpha   90.00
_cell.angle_beta   90.00
_cell.angle_gamma   90.00
#
_symmetry.space_group_name_H-M   'P 1'
#
loop_
_entity.id
_entity.type
_entity.pdbx_description
1 polymer ?
#
loop_
_entity_poly.entity_id
_entity_poly.type
_entity_poly.pdbx_seq_one_letter_code
_entity_poly.pdbx_strand_id
1 'polypeptide(L)'
;MKHLVIIGGGIAGITCLESYHYLKPNDKITLLSSSPLLKSIKQVNRLTKVLEEIQVEQVTIDEKIEKFTTNDDNNNITISISNVYKVDTVNQLIYSRSIDNNEEVESKIHYDYLCICTGAKPNIIPMKSN
;
A
#
# COMPACT_ATOMS: atom_id res chain seq x y z
N MET A 1 -15.30 -2.34 -14.21
CA MET A 1 -14.50 -1.97 -13.03
C MET A 1 -13.47 -3.04 -12.80
N LYS A 2 -12.21 -2.66 -12.65
CA LYS A 2 -11.09 -3.55 -12.34
C LYS A 2 -10.70 -3.40 -10.88
N HIS A 3 -10.10 -4.44 -10.30
CA HIS A 3 -9.59 -4.42 -8.93
C HIS A 3 -8.07 -4.47 -8.93
N LEU A 4 -7.45 -3.35 -8.53
CA LEU A 4 -6.02 -3.26 -8.25
C LEU A 4 -5.76 -3.62 -6.78
N VAL A 5 -4.85 -4.56 -6.55
CA VAL A 5 -4.30 -4.83 -5.22
C VAL A 5 -2.84 -4.41 -5.16
N ILE A 6 -2.49 -3.64 -4.13
CA ILE A 6 -1.15 -3.10 -3.89
C ILE A 6 -0.62 -3.71 -2.58
N ILE A 7 0.57 -4.30 -2.62
CA ILE A 7 1.24 -4.86 -1.44
C ILE A 7 2.36 -3.93 -1.01
N GLY A 8 2.24 -3.32 0.17
CA GLY A 8 3.24 -2.47 0.80
C GLY A 8 2.83 -0.99 0.90
N GLY A 9 2.78 -0.45 2.11
CA GLY A 9 2.46 0.95 2.41
C GLY A 9 3.65 1.93 2.38
N GLY A 10 4.73 1.56 1.68
CA GLY A 10 5.88 2.45 1.46
C GLY A 10 5.58 3.52 0.40
N ILE A 11 6.60 4.32 0.06
CA ILE A 11 6.49 5.44 -0.90
C ILE A 11 5.89 4.94 -2.23
N ALA A 12 6.49 3.90 -2.83
CA ALA A 12 6.03 3.36 -4.11
C ALA A 12 4.57 2.86 -4.08
N GLY A 13 4.14 2.25 -2.98
CA GLY A 13 2.78 1.73 -2.85
C GLY A 13 1.74 2.85 -2.73
N ILE A 14 2.02 3.87 -1.92
CA ILE A 14 1.14 5.03 -1.77
C ILE A 14 1.09 5.84 -3.06
N THR A 15 2.23 6.11 -3.69
CA THR A 15 2.26 6.79 -4.99
C THR A 15 1.51 6.02 -6.07
N CYS A 16 1.61 4.69 -6.08
CA CYS A 16 0.85 3.84 -7.00
C CYS A 16 -0.66 3.98 -6.76
N LEU A 17 -1.11 3.92 -5.50
CA LEU A 17 -2.51 4.08 -5.15
C LEU A 17 -3.05 5.43 -5.62
N GLU A 18 -2.36 6.52 -5.28
CA GLU A 18 -2.78 7.89 -5.64
C GLU A 18 -2.81 8.10 -7.15
N SER A 19 -1.74 7.70 -7.84
CA SER A 19 -1.62 7.87 -9.29
C SER A 19 -2.66 7.02 -10.03
N TYR A 20 -2.88 5.78 -9.58
CA TYR A 20 -3.88 4.91 -10.19
C TYR A 20 -5.29 5.43 -9.96
N HIS A 21 -5.62 5.86 -8.74
CA HIS A 21 -6.93 6.45 -8.43
C HIS A 21 -7.19 7.70 -9.28
N TYR A 22 -6.19 8.56 -9.44
CA TYR A 22 -6.29 9.74 -10.32
C TYR A 22 -6.60 9.36 -11.78
N LEU A 23 -5.96 8.32 -12.31
CA LEU A 23 -6.16 7.85 -13.69
C LEU A 23 -7.44 7.02 -13.88
N LYS A 24 -7.89 6.31 -12.85
CA LYS A 24 -9.00 5.34 -12.85
C LYS A 24 -9.85 5.49 -11.57
N PRO A 25 -10.59 6.60 -11.41
CA PRO A 25 -11.28 6.93 -10.16
C PRO A 25 -12.39 5.95 -9.78
N ASN A 26 -12.93 5.18 -10.73
CA ASN A 26 -14.02 4.23 -10.52
C ASN A 26 -13.57 2.79 -10.24
N ASP A 27 -12.28 2.47 -10.38
CA ASP A 27 -11.77 1.12 -10.15
C ASP A 27 -11.57 0.86 -8.65
N LYS A 28 -11.73 -0.41 -8.23
CA LYS A 28 -11.51 -0.79 -6.84
C LYS A 28 -10.02 -0.86 -6.56
N ILE A 29 -9.57 -0.29 -5.45
CA ILE A 29 -8.16 -0.31 -5.04
C ILE A 29 -8.08 -0.85 -3.62
N THR A 30 -7.23 -1.85 -3.39
CA THR A 30 -6.93 -2.35 -2.05
C THR A 30 -5.44 -2.28 -1.79
N LEU A 31 -5.03 -1.56 -0.76
CA LEU A 31 -3.64 -1.53 -0.30
C LEU A 31 -3.50 -2.32 1.00
N LEU A 32 -2.60 -3.30 0.96
CA LEU A 32 -2.26 -4.17 2.09
C LEU A 32 -0.90 -3.71 2.64
N SER A 33 -0.91 -3.16 3.86
CA SER A 33 0.31 -2.71 4.54
C SER A 33 0.64 -3.61 5.71
N SER A 34 1.90 -4.05 5.82
CA SER A 34 2.38 -4.80 6.99
C SER A 34 2.64 -3.90 8.21
N SER A 35 2.38 -2.59 8.12
CA SER A 35 2.60 -1.60 9.17
C SER A 35 1.45 -0.59 9.21
N PRO A 36 1.05 -0.09 10.40
CA PRO A 36 0.04 0.97 10.53
C PRO A 36 0.50 2.32 9.97
N LEU A 37 1.80 2.49 9.74
CA LEU A 37 2.38 3.74 9.30
C LEU A 37 2.72 3.69 7.81
N LEU A 38 2.09 4.56 7.06
CA LEU A 38 2.28 4.72 5.63
C LEU A 38 3.32 5.81 5.34
N LYS A 39 4.05 5.68 4.23
CA LYS A 39 4.98 6.72 3.76
C LYS A 39 4.35 7.44 2.58
N SER A 40 3.81 8.63 2.82
CA SER A 40 3.14 9.45 1.81
C SER A 40 4.07 10.54 1.30
N ILE A 41 3.91 10.92 0.04
CA ILE A 41 4.55 12.11 -0.50
C ILE A 41 3.70 13.31 -0.08
N LYS A 42 4.32 14.31 0.55
CA LYS A 42 3.67 15.56 0.94
C LYS A 42 3.75 16.61 -0.16
N GLN A 43 4.93 16.74 -0.77
CA GLN A 43 5.21 17.77 -1.75
C GLN A 43 6.30 17.29 -2.71
N VAL A 44 6.15 17.67 -3.99
CA VAL A 44 7.15 17.47 -5.03
C VAL A 44 7.48 18.84 -5.63
N ASN A 45 8.70 19.31 -5.44
CA ASN A 45 9.22 20.55 -6.01
C ASN A 45 10.13 20.22 -7.18
N ARG A 46 9.67 20.51 -8.40
CA ARG A 46 10.50 20.35 -9.60
C ARG A 46 11.41 21.56 -9.76
N LEU A 47 12.65 21.44 -9.31
CA LEU A 47 13.65 22.52 -9.35
C LEU A 47 14.22 22.71 -10.76
N THR A 48 14.42 21.62 -11.50
CA THR A 48 14.88 21.67 -12.89
C THR A 48 14.20 20.57 -13.73
N LYS A 49 14.58 20.44 -15.01
CA LYS A 49 14.09 19.34 -15.85
C LYS A 49 14.41 17.95 -15.29
N VAL A 50 15.52 17.82 -14.54
CA VAL A 50 16.08 16.54 -14.06
C VAL A 50 16.27 16.49 -12.53
N LEU A 51 15.93 17.55 -11.81
CA LEU A 51 16.08 17.62 -10.36
C LEU A 51 14.72 17.91 -9.71
N GLU A 52 14.34 17.01 -8.81
CA GLU A 52 13.13 17.11 -8.01
C GLU A 52 13.49 16.95 -6.54
N GLU A 53 12.90 17.80 -5.71
CA GLU A 53 12.92 17.64 -4.26
C GLU A 53 11.58 17.05 -3.83
N ILE A 54 11.63 15.93 -3.13
CA ILE A 54 10.44 15.20 -2.67
C ILE A 54 10.44 15.23 -1.14
N GLN A 55 9.38 15.79 -0.57
CA GLN A 55 9.15 15.74 0.87
C GLN A 55 8.26 14.56 1.20
N VAL A 56 8.75 13.69 2.07
CA VAL A 56 8.05 12.48 2.52
C VAL A 56 7.55 12.70 3.95
N GLU A 57 6.31 12.33 4.20
CA GLU A 57 5.71 12.33 5.53
C GLU A 57 5.27 10.92 5.92
N GLN A 58 5.20 10.68 7.24
CA GLN A 58 4.63 9.48 7.80
C GLN A 58 3.20 9.79 8.22
N VAL A 59 2.24 9.02 7.71
CA VAL A 59 0.82 9.19 7.98
C VAL A 59 0.21 7.89 8.46
N THR A 60 -0.84 7.98 9.25
CA THR A 60 -1.61 6.81 9.66
C THR A 60 -2.57 6.38 8.55
N ILE A 61 -3.10 5.16 8.67
CA ILE A 61 -4.13 4.66 7.73
C ILE A 61 -5.39 5.53 7.83
N ASP A 62 -5.81 5.91 9.03
CA ASP A 62 -7.04 6.68 9.26
C ASP A 62 -6.94 8.07 8.63
N GLU A 63 -5.83 8.79 8.86
CA GLU A 63 -5.55 10.09 8.22
C GLU A 63 -5.57 9.98 6.69
N LYS A 64 -5.09 8.86 6.14
CA LYS A 64 -5.03 8.65 4.70
C LYS A 64 -6.40 8.34 4.12
N ILE A 65 -7.20 7.51 4.79
CA ILE A 65 -8.59 7.21 4.40
C ILE A 65 -9.43 8.48 4.46
N GLU A 66 -9.29 9.30 5.51
CA GLU A 66 -10.00 10.57 5.64
C GLU A 66 -9.75 11.47 4.42
N LYS A 67 -8.50 11.61 3.98
CA LYS A 67 -8.16 12.38 2.76
C LYS A 67 -8.84 11.88 1.48
N PHE A 68 -9.16 10.59 1.38
CA PHE A 68 -9.88 10.04 0.22
C PHE A 68 -11.39 10.18 0.34
N THR A 69 -11.93 10.05 1.56
CA THR A 69 -13.38 10.12 1.83
C THR A 69 -13.91 11.57 1.82
N THR A 70 -13.10 12.57 2.16
CA THR A 70 -13.54 13.97 2.22
C THR A 70 -13.80 14.62 0.86
N ASN A 71 -13.32 14.02 -0.24
CA ASN A 71 -13.28 14.67 -1.55
C ASN A 71 -14.39 14.24 -2.54
N ASP A 72 -15.13 13.16 -2.27
CA ASP A 72 -16.38 12.73 -2.93
C ASP A 72 -16.70 11.28 -2.47
N ASP A 73 -17.88 10.75 -2.79
CA ASP A 73 -18.49 9.43 -2.48
C ASP A 73 -17.66 8.14 -2.78
N ASN A 74 -16.33 8.23 -2.82
CA ASN A 74 -15.40 7.21 -3.31
C ASN A 74 -15.09 6.11 -2.27
N ASN A 75 -16.08 5.25 -2.06
CA ASN A 75 -15.99 4.04 -1.23
C ASN A 75 -15.20 2.88 -1.90
N ASN A 76 -14.38 3.17 -2.91
CA ASN A 76 -13.67 2.18 -3.73
C ASN A 76 -12.21 1.96 -3.33
N ILE A 77 -11.68 2.74 -2.39
CA ILE A 77 -10.34 2.56 -1.82
C ILE A 77 -10.45 1.88 -0.47
N THR A 78 -9.68 0.82 -0.26
CA THR A 78 -9.53 0.15 1.03
C THR A 78 -8.06 0.06 1.39
N ILE A 79 -7.70 0.49 2.58
CA ILE A 79 -6.34 0.37 3.13
C ILE A 79 -6.44 -0.45 4.42
N SER A 80 -5.72 -1.57 4.51
CA SER A 80 -5.77 -2.44 5.68
C SER A 80 -4.39 -2.87 6.16
N ILE A 81 -4.27 -3.08 7.47
CA ILE A 81 -3.09 -3.66 8.09
C ILE A 81 -3.16 -5.18 7.91
N SER A 82 -2.30 -5.71 7.07
CA SER A 82 -2.24 -7.15 6.83
C SER A 82 -0.88 -7.59 6.31
N ASN A 83 -0.50 -8.81 6.67
CA ASN A 83 0.71 -9.47 6.21
C ASN A 83 0.36 -10.46 5.09
N VAL A 84 0.82 -10.18 3.88
CA VAL A 84 0.63 -11.06 2.72
C VAL A 84 1.69 -12.15 2.74
N TYR A 85 1.26 -13.41 2.73
CA TYR A 85 2.16 -14.56 2.81
C TYR A 85 2.16 -15.44 1.55
N LYS A 86 1.15 -15.29 0.67
CA LYS A 86 1.07 -16.05 -0.58
C LYS A 86 0.34 -15.26 -1.67
N VAL A 87 0.86 -15.34 -2.88
CA VAL A 87 0.21 -14.88 -4.11
C VAL A 87 0.04 -16.09 -5.02
N ASP A 88 -1.20 -16.40 -5.38
CA ASP A 88 -1.55 -17.41 -6.37
C ASP A 88 -1.86 -16.71 -7.70
N THR A 89 -0.90 -16.79 -8.62
CA THR A 89 -0.99 -16.14 -9.93
C THR A 89 -1.87 -16.90 -10.92
N VAL A 90 -2.12 -18.19 -10.67
CA VAL A 90 -2.98 -19.02 -11.53
C VAL A 90 -4.44 -18.70 -11.26
N ASN A 91 -4.80 -18.62 -9.98
CA ASN A 91 -6.17 -18.31 -9.54
C ASN A 91 -6.40 -16.81 -9.27
N GLN A 92 -5.38 -15.96 -9.46
CA GLN A 92 -5.42 -14.52 -9.21
C GLN A 92 -5.90 -14.16 -7.79
N LEU A 93 -5.34 -14.86 -6.78
CA LEU A 93 -5.69 -14.70 -5.38
C LEU A 93 -4.48 -14.30 -4.53
N ILE A 94 -4.72 -13.43 -3.56
CA ILE A 94 -3.75 -13.02 -2.53
C ILE A 94 -4.25 -13.54 -1.20
N TYR A 95 -3.34 -14.12 -0.42
CA TYR A 95 -3.61 -14.60 0.92
C TYR A 95 -2.87 -13.72 1.91
N SER A 96 -3.62 -13.18 2.86
CA SER A 96 -3.09 -12.29 3.89
C SER A 96 -3.61 -12.68 5.27
N ARG A 97 -2.87 -12.29 6.30
CA ARG A 97 -3.27 -12.41 7.70
C ARG A 97 -3.30 -11.05 8.35
N SER A 98 -4.34 -10.78 9.11
CA SER A 98 -4.47 -9.57 9.93
C SER A 98 -4.77 -9.99 11.37
N ILE A 99 -4.50 -9.09 12.30
CA ILE A 99 -4.91 -9.26 13.69
C ILE A 99 -6.20 -8.47 13.87
N ASP A 100 -7.27 -9.14 14.28
CA ASP A 100 -8.54 -8.51 14.67
C ASP A 100 -8.94 -9.05 16.04
N ASN A 101 -9.22 -8.17 17.00
CA ASN A 101 -9.54 -8.53 18.40
C ASN A 101 -8.57 -9.54 19.05
N ASN A 102 -7.26 -9.43 18.75
CA ASN A 102 -6.20 -10.37 19.16
C ASN A 102 -6.26 -11.78 18.54
N GLU A 103 -7.11 -11.99 17.54
CA GLU A 103 -7.19 -13.22 16.78
C GLU A 103 -6.61 -13.04 15.38
N GLU A 104 -5.93 -14.08 14.88
CA GLU A 104 -5.36 -14.09 13.53
C GLU A 104 -6.47 -14.45 12.52
N VAL A 105 -6.82 -13.48 11.68
CA VAL A 105 -7.86 -13.65 10.64
C VAL A 105 -7.18 -13.83 9.29
N GLU A 106 -7.48 -14.94 8.62
CA GLU A 106 -7.05 -15.16 7.24
C GLU A 106 -8.02 -14.51 6.25
N SER A 107 -7.47 -13.81 5.26
CA SER A 107 -8.24 -13.17 4.19
C SER A 107 -7.74 -13.63 2.82
N LYS A 108 -8.68 -13.77 1.89
CA LYS A 108 -8.40 -14.10 0.48
C LYS A 108 -8.97 -12.99 -0.40
N ILE A 109 -8.13 -12.42 -1.26
CA ILE A 109 -8.50 -11.27 -2.08
C ILE A 109 -8.21 -11.60 -3.54
N HIS A 110 -9.23 -11.53 -4.38
CA HIS A 110 -9.07 -11.64 -5.84
C HIS A 110 -8.54 -10.32 -6.40
N TYR A 111 -7.75 -10.36 -7.47
CA TYR A 111 -7.23 -9.15 -8.13
C TYR A 111 -7.28 -9.27 -9.65
N ASP A 112 -7.51 -8.14 -10.34
CA ASP A 112 -7.26 -8.04 -11.78
C ASP A 112 -5.83 -7.59 -12.06
N TYR A 113 -5.33 -6.66 -11.23
CA TYR A 113 -3.99 -6.13 -11.31
C TYR A 113 -3.32 -6.24 -9.93
N LEU A 114 -2.02 -6.57 -9.93
CA LEU A 114 -1.22 -6.68 -8.73
C LEU A 114 0.02 -5.78 -8.84
N CYS A 115 0.23 -4.94 -7.84
CA CYS A 115 1.44 -4.14 -7.68
C CYS A 115 2.17 -4.54 -6.39
N ILE A 116 3.43 -4.97 -6.50
CA ILE A 116 4.25 -5.39 -5.35
C ILE A 116 5.26 -4.29 -5.02
N CYS A 117 5.06 -3.63 -3.89
CA CYS A 117 5.81 -2.47 -3.38
C CYS A 117 6.39 -2.75 -1.98
N THR A 118 6.88 -3.97 -1.73
CA THR A 118 7.36 -4.44 -0.42
C THR A 118 8.70 -3.84 0.02
N GLY A 119 9.35 -3.04 -0.83
CA GLY A 119 10.61 -2.38 -0.51
C GLY A 119 11.76 -3.36 -0.30
N ALA A 120 12.68 -3.00 0.60
CA ALA A 120 13.86 -3.78 0.94
C ALA A 120 13.95 -4.01 2.46
N LYS A 121 14.67 -5.06 2.85
CA LYS A 121 15.01 -5.38 4.23
C LYS A 121 16.54 -5.23 4.40
N PRO A 122 17.03 -4.71 5.54
CA PRO A 122 18.46 -4.68 5.84
C PRO A 122 19.10 -6.08 5.77
N ASN A 123 20.31 -6.15 5.22
CA ASN A 123 21.13 -7.35 5.26
C ASN A 123 21.77 -7.48 6.64
N ILE A 124 21.23 -8.35 7.49
CA ILE A 124 21.72 -8.55 8.86
C ILE A 124 23.03 -9.34 8.80
N ILE A 125 24.13 -8.71 9.20
CA ILE A 125 25.44 -9.37 9.28
C ILE A 125 25.47 -10.22 10.56
N PRO A 126 25.65 -11.55 10.47
CA PRO A 126 25.69 -12.40 11.66
C PRO A 126 26.92 -12.06 12.50
N MET A 127 26.70 -11.56 13.72
CA MET A 127 27.77 -11.42 14.70
C MET A 127 28.01 -12.78 15.35
N LYS A 128 29.26 -13.27 15.33
CA LYS A 128 29.65 -14.40 16.19
C LYS A 128 29.67 -13.91 17.63
N SER A 129 28.78 -14.42 18.47
CA SER A 129 28.90 -14.34 19.92
C SER A 129 30.10 -15.20 20.33
N ASN A 130 31.07 -14.61 21.06
CA ASN A 130 32.14 -15.36 21.73
C ASN A 130 31.60 -16.13 22.93
#